data_AF-A0A101IR69-F1
#
_entry.id   AF-A0A101IR69-F1
#
_cell.length_a   1.000
_cell.length_b   1.000
_cell.length_c   1.000
_cell.angle_alpha   90.00
_cell.angle_beta   90.00
_cell.angle_gamma   90.00
#
_symmetry.space_group_name_H-M   'P 1'
#
loop_
_entity.id
_entity.type
_entity.pdbx_description
1 polymer ?
#
loop_
_entity_poly.entity_id
_entity_poly.type
_entity_poly.pdbx_seq_one_letter_code
_entity_poly.pdbx_strand_id
1 'polypeptide(L)'
;MPHFDLFFKTEALRQRLEPHLRLIPPFFEFTVRTGTPEVRYFDQKDPMWKGFPFPVPEKTVYVFDDAIPARALGGGMDKRASVRVTSQDRDDEAIVLRIWHEILHAIGQPADDMASRAAEWQSMSERLMWAAWQSLCWPIDVPFWHRKFYEWLTERVASGAGGR
;
A
#
# COMPACT_ATOMS: atom_id res chain seq x y z
N MET A 1 0.50 -2.56 18.50
CA MET A 1 0.81 -2.67 17.06
C MET A 1 -0.49 -2.51 16.28
N PRO A 2 -0.50 -1.85 15.11
CA PRO A 2 -1.71 -1.70 14.32
C PRO A 2 -2.17 -3.07 13.80
N HIS A 3 -3.40 -3.43 14.15
CA HIS A 3 -4.07 -4.64 13.71
C HIS A 3 -5.16 -4.26 12.69
N PHE A 4 -5.23 -5.00 11.59
CA PHE A 4 -6.22 -4.81 10.52
C PHE A 4 -6.95 -6.11 10.18
N ASP A 5 -8.27 -6.02 9.95
CA ASP A 5 -8.99 -7.05 9.19
C ASP A 5 -8.71 -6.84 7.69
N LEU A 6 -8.00 -7.78 7.06
CA LEU A 6 -7.64 -7.73 5.64
C LEU A 6 -8.59 -8.63 4.85
N PHE A 7 -9.50 -7.99 4.12
CA PHE A 7 -10.46 -8.67 3.26
C PHE A 7 -9.93 -8.77 1.84
N PHE A 8 -9.83 -9.99 1.32
CA PHE A 8 -9.76 -10.25 -0.11
C PHE A 8 -11.16 -10.54 -0.63
N LYS A 9 -11.61 -9.80 -1.64
CA LYS A 9 -12.97 -9.93 -2.18
C LYS A 9 -13.34 -11.38 -2.53
N THR A 10 -12.41 -12.09 -3.15
CA THR A 10 -12.60 -13.46 -3.63
C THR A 10 -11.53 -14.39 -3.04
N GLU A 11 -11.85 -15.68 -2.96
CA GLU A 11 -10.90 -16.70 -2.50
C GLU A 11 -9.70 -16.81 -3.45
N ALA A 12 -9.91 -16.59 -4.75
CA ALA A 12 -8.84 -16.58 -5.74
C ALA A 12 -7.83 -15.45 -5.49
N LEU A 13 -8.30 -14.24 -5.16
CA LEU A 13 -7.42 -13.13 -4.76
C LEU A 13 -6.64 -13.47 -3.50
N ARG A 14 -7.32 -14.05 -2.50
CA ARG A 14 -6.70 -14.46 -1.25
C ARG A 14 -5.57 -15.46 -1.49
N GLN A 15 -5.85 -16.57 -2.18
CA GLN A 15 -4.86 -17.61 -2.44
C GLN A 15 -3.64 -17.10 -3.22
N ARG A 16 -3.88 -16.14 -4.12
CA ARG A 16 -2.83 -15.48 -4.90
C ARG A 16 -1.94 -14.60 -4.02
N LEU A 17 -2.51 -13.77 -3.15
CA LEU A 17 -1.78 -12.67 -2.50
C LEU A 17 -1.40 -12.93 -1.04
N GLU A 18 -2.17 -13.73 -0.29
CA GLU A 18 -1.91 -14.05 1.12
C GLU A 18 -0.49 -14.62 1.37
N PRO A 19 0.05 -15.53 0.53
CA PRO A 19 1.43 -16.03 0.71
C PRO A 19 2.51 -14.95 0.64
N HIS A 20 2.21 -13.83 -0.02
CA HIS A 20 3.12 -12.71 -0.23
C HIS A 20 3.03 -11.65 0.87
N LEU A 21 2.04 -11.70 1.77
CA LEU A 21 1.89 -10.75 2.87
C LEU A 21 3.09 -10.71 3.82
N ARG A 22 3.92 -11.76 3.83
CA ARG A 22 5.21 -11.79 4.54
C ARG A 22 6.20 -10.69 4.14
N LEU A 23 5.96 -10.03 2.99
CA LEU A 23 6.73 -8.86 2.55
C LEU A 23 6.40 -7.61 3.36
N ILE A 24 5.22 -7.56 3.98
CA ILE A 24 4.83 -6.49 4.90
C ILE A 24 5.43 -6.84 6.26
N PRO A 25 6.17 -5.93 6.92
CA PRO A 25 6.78 -6.21 8.21
C PRO A 25 5.73 -6.61 9.26
N PRO A 26 6.08 -7.53 10.18
CA PRO A 26 5.16 -8.04 11.21
C PRO A 26 4.73 -6.99 12.23
N PHE A 27 5.19 -5.74 12.08
CA PHE A 27 4.62 -4.58 12.77
C PHE A 27 3.12 -4.41 12.49
N PHE A 28 2.67 -4.75 11.29
CA PHE A 28 1.26 -4.80 10.92
C PHE A 28 0.72 -6.21 11.10
N GLU A 29 -0.30 -6.35 11.95
CA GLU A 29 -0.98 -7.62 12.16
C GLU A 29 -2.24 -7.70 11.30
N PHE A 30 -2.51 -8.88 10.73
CA PHE A 30 -3.64 -9.10 9.85
C PHE A 30 -4.51 -10.25 10.32
N THR A 31 -5.82 -10.01 10.44
CA THR A 31 -6.82 -11.07 10.37
C THR A 31 -7.29 -11.17 8.93
N VAL A 32 -6.83 -12.20 8.21
CA VAL A 32 -7.18 -12.39 6.79
C VAL A 32 -8.57 -13.00 6.66
N ARG A 33 -9.38 -12.42 5.77
CA ARG A 33 -10.76 -12.84 5.51
C ARG A 33 -11.03 -12.85 4.00
N THR A 34 -11.93 -13.73 3.59
CA THR A 34 -12.48 -13.73 2.23
C THR A 34 -13.88 -13.10 2.26
N GLY A 35 -14.17 -12.22 1.30
CA GLY A 35 -15.46 -11.57 1.14
C GLY A 35 -15.37 -10.05 1.04
N THR A 36 -16.52 -9.38 1.05
CA THR A 36 -16.61 -7.93 0.99
C THR A 36 -17.03 -7.39 2.36
N PRO A 37 -16.23 -6.51 3.00
CA PRO A 37 -16.64 -5.83 4.22
C PRO A 37 -17.75 -4.82 3.90
N GLU A 38 -18.30 -4.15 4.92
CA GLU A 38 -19.14 -2.98 4.68
C GLU A 38 -18.32 -1.89 3.98
N VAL A 39 -18.79 -1.42 2.81
CA VAL A 39 -18.12 -0.41 1.99
C VAL A 39 -19.03 0.75 1.65
N ARG A 40 -18.45 1.93 1.56
CA ARG A 40 -19.04 3.11 0.92
C ARG A 40 -18.40 3.34 -0.43
N TYR A 41 -19.12 3.93 -1.36
CA TYR A 41 -18.61 4.25 -2.69
C TYR A 41 -18.37 5.76 -2.81
N PHE A 42 -17.22 6.14 -3.36
CA PHE A 42 -16.90 7.55 -3.60
C PHE A 42 -17.77 8.16 -4.73
N ASP A 43 -18.08 9.45 -4.57
CA ASP A 43 -19.05 10.23 -5.38
C ASP A 43 -18.71 10.27 -6.88
N GLN A 44 -19.74 10.46 -7.71
CA GLN A 44 -19.73 10.44 -9.15
C GLN A 44 -18.96 11.59 -9.82
N LYS A 45 -18.59 12.64 -9.07
CA LYS A 45 -18.00 13.86 -9.63
C LYS A 45 -16.51 13.75 -9.94
N ASP A 46 -15.76 12.95 -9.20
CA ASP A 46 -14.33 12.73 -9.46
C ASP A 46 -14.12 11.40 -10.20
N PRO A 47 -13.71 11.42 -11.48
CA PRO A 47 -13.43 10.19 -12.24
C PRO A 47 -12.33 9.31 -11.63
N MET A 48 -11.43 9.87 -10.82
CA MET A 48 -10.39 9.10 -10.13
C MET A 48 -11.00 8.09 -9.16
N TRP A 49 -12.00 8.54 -8.39
CA TRP A 49 -12.60 7.79 -7.28
C TRP A 49 -14.00 7.26 -7.57
N LYS A 50 -14.64 7.66 -8.68
CA LYS A 50 -16.03 7.31 -8.98
C LYS A 50 -16.30 5.80 -8.86
N GLY A 51 -17.16 5.43 -7.92
CA GLY A 51 -17.52 4.03 -7.69
C GLY A 51 -16.40 3.17 -7.07
N PHE A 52 -15.35 3.80 -6.54
CA PHE A 52 -14.31 3.11 -5.78
C PHE A 52 -14.85 2.70 -4.42
N PRO A 53 -14.87 1.39 -4.08
CA PRO A 53 -15.31 0.92 -2.78
C PRO A 53 -14.25 1.23 -1.72
N PHE A 54 -14.69 1.78 -0.59
CA PHE A 54 -13.84 2.08 0.55
C PHE A 54 -14.48 1.53 1.83
N PRO A 55 -13.76 0.77 2.67
CA PRO A 55 -14.36 0.17 3.84
C PRO A 55 -14.89 1.24 4.80
N VAL A 56 -16.03 0.96 5.43
CA VAL A 56 -16.62 1.81 6.46
C VAL A 56 -15.92 1.63 7.80
N PRO A 57 -15.74 0.39 8.32
CA PRO A 57 -15.15 0.19 9.64
C PRO A 57 -13.68 0.60 9.68
N GLU A 58 -13.24 1.22 10.79
CA GLU A 58 -11.82 1.42 11.05
C GLU A 58 -11.08 0.08 11.07
N LYS A 59 -9.76 0.13 10.87
CA LYS A 59 -8.86 -1.04 10.88
C LYS A 59 -9.24 -2.11 9.85
N THR A 60 -9.79 -1.67 8.72
CA THR A 60 -10.17 -2.58 7.63
C THR A 60 -9.37 -2.25 6.39
N VAL A 61 -8.81 -3.29 5.77
CA VAL A 61 -8.17 -3.22 4.44
C VAL A 61 -9.00 -4.06 3.49
N TYR A 62 -9.39 -3.49 2.35
CA TYR A 62 -10.19 -4.20 1.36
C TYR A 62 -9.46 -4.31 0.02
N VAL A 63 -9.18 -5.53 -0.41
CA VAL A 63 -8.54 -5.85 -1.68
C VAL A 63 -9.58 -6.45 -2.63
N PHE A 64 -9.75 -5.85 -3.81
CA PHE A 64 -10.82 -6.23 -4.75
C PHE A 64 -10.38 -6.14 -6.21
N ASP A 65 -11.07 -6.87 -7.09
CA ASP A 65 -10.72 -7.04 -8.52
C ASP A 65 -11.82 -6.58 -9.49
N ASP A 66 -12.75 -5.76 -9.01
CA ASP A 66 -13.90 -5.33 -9.81
C ASP A 66 -13.53 -4.45 -11.02
N ALA A 67 -14.27 -4.66 -12.10
CA ALA A 67 -14.35 -3.74 -13.22
C ALA A 67 -15.21 -2.52 -12.82
N ILE A 68 -14.58 -1.55 -12.14
CA ILE A 68 -15.18 -0.27 -11.77
C ILE A 68 -14.64 0.88 -12.63
N PRO A 69 -15.42 1.99 -12.79
CA PRO A 69 -15.00 3.14 -13.58
C PRO A 69 -13.89 3.97 -12.93
N ALA A 70 -13.66 3.84 -11.62
CA ALA A 70 -12.56 4.52 -10.92
C ALA A 70 -11.22 4.22 -11.59
N ARG A 71 -10.31 5.20 -11.57
CA ARG A 71 -8.92 5.05 -12.02
C ARG A 71 -7.96 4.78 -10.87
N ALA A 72 -8.36 5.09 -9.64
CA ALA A 72 -7.57 4.82 -8.45
C ALA A 72 -7.23 3.32 -8.36
N LEU A 73 -5.98 3.04 -7.99
CA LEU A 73 -5.48 1.69 -7.71
C LEU A 73 -5.43 1.40 -6.20
N GLY A 74 -5.43 2.44 -5.38
CA GLY A 74 -5.44 2.33 -3.94
C GLY A 74 -5.85 3.64 -3.28
N GLY A 75 -6.22 3.56 -2.01
CA GLY A 75 -6.38 4.71 -1.14
C GLY A 75 -6.33 4.28 0.32
N GLY A 76 -5.68 5.09 1.17
CA GLY A 76 -5.52 4.84 2.60
C GLY A 76 -5.77 6.10 3.42
N MET A 77 -6.63 6.02 4.44
CA MET A 77 -6.87 7.11 5.41
C MET A 77 -7.64 6.59 6.63
N ASP A 78 -7.55 7.29 7.76
CA ASP A 78 -8.32 6.98 8.98
C ASP A 78 -8.28 5.50 9.39
N LYS A 79 -7.10 4.87 9.34
CA LYS A 79 -6.88 3.44 9.61
C LYS A 79 -7.70 2.52 8.69
N ARG A 80 -7.97 2.93 7.47
CA ARG A 80 -8.71 2.18 6.45
C ARG A 80 -7.94 2.23 5.15
N ALA A 81 -7.97 1.14 4.40
CA ALA A 81 -7.37 1.11 3.08
C ALA A 81 -8.21 0.30 2.11
N SER A 82 -8.17 0.69 0.84
CA SER A 82 -8.73 -0.07 -0.26
C SER A 82 -7.68 -0.20 -1.35
N VAL A 83 -7.57 -1.39 -1.93
CA VAL A 83 -6.62 -1.71 -2.99
C VAL A 83 -7.34 -2.42 -4.12
N ARG A 84 -7.22 -1.86 -5.33
CA ARG A 84 -7.72 -2.49 -6.53
C ARG A 84 -6.63 -3.34 -7.16
N VAL A 85 -7.01 -4.56 -7.53
CA VAL A 85 -6.25 -5.46 -8.39
C VAL A 85 -6.90 -5.48 -9.76
N THR A 86 -6.11 -5.40 -10.81
CA THR A 86 -6.58 -5.41 -12.20
C THR A 86 -6.03 -6.64 -12.92
N SER A 87 -6.61 -6.97 -14.07
CA SER A 87 -6.10 -8.04 -14.94
C SER A 87 -4.71 -7.73 -15.54
N GLN A 88 -4.26 -6.48 -15.46
CA GLN A 88 -2.93 -6.05 -15.90
C GLN A 88 -1.88 -6.22 -14.79
N ASP A 89 -2.28 -6.32 -13.52
CA ASP A 89 -1.35 -6.59 -12.43
C ASP A 89 -0.87 -8.04 -12.52
N ARG A 90 0.35 -8.22 -13.07
CA ARG A 90 1.01 -9.53 -13.21
C ARG A 90 2.00 -9.83 -12.09
N ASP A 91 2.44 -8.80 -11.38
CA ASP A 91 3.44 -8.90 -10.32
C ASP A 91 2.75 -8.83 -8.95
N ASP A 92 2.71 -9.97 -8.26
CA ASP A 92 2.08 -10.10 -6.95
C ASP A 92 2.85 -9.32 -5.87
N GLU A 93 4.16 -9.14 -6.03
CA GLU A 93 4.96 -8.33 -5.13
C GLU A 93 4.55 -6.85 -5.23
N ALA A 94 4.37 -6.34 -6.44
CA ALA A 94 3.92 -4.97 -6.66
C ALA A 94 2.53 -4.71 -6.05
N ILE A 95 1.63 -5.68 -6.10
CA ILE A 95 0.30 -5.58 -5.47
C ILE A 95 0.44 -5.53 -3.95
N VAL A 96 1.27 -6.39 -3.34
CA VAL A 96 1.47 -6.38 -1.89
C VAL A 96 2.17 -5.10 -1.42
N LEU A 97 3.09 -4.55 -2.21
CA LEU A 97 3.67 -3.24 -1.94
C LEU A 97 2.64 -2.12 -2.00
N ARG A 98 1.65 -2.20 -2.90
CA ARG A 98 0.50 -1.29 -2.91
C ARG A 98 -0.33 -1.43 -1.63
N ILE A 99 -0.58 -2.66 -1.15
CA ILE A 99 -1.26 -2.88 0.13
C ILE A 99 -0.50 -2.21 1.28
N TRP A 100 0.81 -2.40 1.34
CA TRP A 100 1.63 -1.77 2.38
C TRP A 100 1.62 -0.24 2.28
N HIS A 101 1.75 0.30 1.07
CA HIS A 101 1.67 1.73 0.80
C HIS A 101 0.37 2.34 1.33
N GLU A 102 -0.78 1.74 1.02
CA GLU A 102 -2.07 2.26 1.50
C GLU A 102 -2.25 2.10 3.01
N ILE A 103 -1.68 1.06 3.62
CA ILE A 103 -1.69 0.90 5.08
C ILE A 103 -0.85 1.99 5.76
N LEU A 104 0.30 2.34 5.18
CA LEU A 104 1.13 3.45 5.65
C LEU A 104 0.35 4.76 5.63
N HIS A 105 -0.32 5.08 4.52
CA HIS A 105 -1.23 6.22 4.44
C HIS A 105 -2.35 6.15 5.49
N ALA A 106 -2.94 4.97 5.69
CA ALA A 106 -3.99 4.76 6.67
C ALA A 106 -3.56 5.07 8.12
N ILE A 107 -2.27 4.91 8.44
CA ILE A 107 -1.70 5.28 9.75
C ILE A 107 -0.99 6.65 9.74
N GLY A 108 -1.22 7.47 8.71
CA GLY A 108 -0.71 8.84 8.61
C GLY A 108 0.76 8.95 8.24
N GLN A 109 1.36 7.91 7.65
CA GLN A 109 2.72 7.98 7.14
C GLN A 109 2.75 8.48 5.68
N PRO A 110 3.76 9.28 5.30
CA PRO A 110 3.84 9.88 3.98
C PRO A 110 4.43 8.90 2.95
N ALA A 111 3.65 7.89 2.54
CA ALA A 111 4.14 6.83 1.65
C ALA A 111 4.47 7.30 0.22
N ASP A 112 4.00 8.48 -0.18
CA ASP A 112 4.29 9.11 -1.48
C ASP A 112 5.63 9.88 -1.50
N ASP A 113 6.21 10.17 -0.33
CA ASP A 113 7.32 11.12 -0.21
C ASP A 113 8.71 10.51 -0.51
N MET A 114 8.78 9.29 -1.08
CA MET A 114 10.01 8.50 -1.24
C MET A 114 11.19 9.32 -1.79
N ALA A 115 10.99 10.01 -2.91
CA ALA A 115 12.04 10.80 -3.55
C ALA A 115 12.36 12.08 -2.78
N SER A 116 11.34 12.78 -2.28
CA SER A 116 11.52 14.04 -1.54
C SER A 116 12.28 13.85 -0.22
N ARG A 117 12.14 12.67 0.39
CA ARG A 117 12.78 12.28 1.65
C ARG A 117 14.01 11.40 1.47
N ALA A 118 14.54 11.27 0.24
CA ALA A 118 15.68 10.38 -0.06
C ALA A 118 16.86 10.53 0.93
N ALA A 119 17.15 11.75 1.37
CA ALA A 119 18.24 12.01 2.32
C ALA A 119 17.97 11.44 3.73
N GLU A 120 16.72 11.20 4.13
CA GLU A 120 16.38 10.73 5.47
C GLU A 120 16.51 9.21 5.62
N TRP A 121 16.20 8.46 4.57
CA TRP A 121 16.10 7.00 4.62
C TRP A 121 17.23 6.27 3.89
N GLN A 122 17.95 6.95 2.99
CA GLN A 122 19.08 6.36 2.28
C GLN A 122 20.41 6.58 3.00
N SER A 123 21.15 5.49 3.15
CA SER A 123 22.59 5.49 3.42
C SER A 123 23.39 6.13 2.28
N MET A 124 24.65 6.46 2.54
CA MET A 124 25.53 7.07 1.54
C MET A 124 25.73 6.19 0.30
N SER A 125 25.83 4.86 0.46
CA SER A 125 25.97 3.93 -0.67
C SER A 125 24.69 3.84 -1.50
N GLU A 126 23.51 3.88 -0.86
CA GLU A 126 22.23 3.90 -1.55
C GLU A 126 22.03 5.17 -2.34
N ARG A 127 22.46 6.33 -1.85
CA ARG A 127 22.43 7.58 -2.61
C ARG A 127 23.27 7.52 -3.87
N LEU A 128 24.46 6.90 -3.79
CA LEU A 128 25.31 6.69 -4.96
C LEU A 128 24.64 5.76 -5.98
N MET A 129 24.06 4.66 -5.50
CA MET A 129 23.32 3.73 -6.37
C MET A 129 22.09 4.37 -6.98
N TRP A 130 21.34 5.16 -6.22
CA TRP A 130 20.18 5.93 -6.69
C TRP A 130 20.57 6.93 -7.77
N ALA A 131 21.63 7.71 -7.55
CA ALA A 131 22.16 8.65 -8.54
C ALA A 131 22.62 7.95 -9.81
N ALA A 132 23.30 6.80 -9.69
CA ALA A 132 23.66 5.96 -10.83
C ALA A 132 22.40 5.45 -11.57
N TRP A 133 21.39 4.99 -10.85
CA TRP A 133 20.10 4.54 -11.40
C TRP A 133 19.41 5.63 -12.22
N GLN A 134 19.33 6.84 -11.66
CA GLN A 134 18.75 8.01 -12.32
C GLN A 134 19.57 8.43 -13.55
N SER A 135 20.90 8.33 -13.49
CA SER A 135 21.77 8.64 -14.64
C SER A 135 21.57 7.69 -15.83
N LEU A 136 21.06 6.48 -15.57
CA LEU A 136 20.69 5.50 -16.58
C LEU A 136 19.25 5.67 -17.08
N CYS A 137 18.55 6.74 -16.66
CA CYS A 137 17.14 7.01 -16.94
C CYS A 137 16.21 5.85 -16.56
N TRP A 138 16.61 5.04 -15.57
CA TRP A 138 15.77 3.95 -15.09
C TRP A 138 14.70 4.47 -14.12
N PRO A 139 13.50 3.86 -14.10
CA PRO A 139 12.46 4.24 -13.15
C PRO A 139 12.95 4.03 -11.71
N ILE A 140 12.68 5.01 -10.85
CA ILE A 140 12.92 4.93 -9.41
C ILE A 140 11.73 4.30 -8.67
N ASP A 141 10.54 4.35 -9.27
CA ASP A 141 9.31 3.74 -8.77
C ASP A 141 9.32 2.22 -9.06
N VAL A 142 10.28 1.53 -8.44
CA VAL A 142 10.49 0.10 -8.56
C VAL A 142 10.40 -0.59 -7.19
N PRO A 143 10.00 -1.87 -7.15
CA PRO A 143 9.77 -2.59 -5.89
C PRO A 143 10.95 -2.55 -4.90
N PHE A 144 12.18 -2.49 -5.40
CA PHE A 144 13.38 -2.40 -4.58
C PHE A 144 13.41 -1.14 -3.69
N TRP A 145 13.16 0.03 -4.28
CA TRP A 145 13.22 1.31 -3.56
C TRP A 145 12.00 1.51 -2.66
N HIS A 146 10.82 1.11 -3.14
CA HIS A 146 9.60 1.14 -2.32
C HIS A 146 9.75 0.31 -1.05
N ARG A 147 10.30 -0.91 -1.14
CA ARG A 147 10.56 -1.74 0.05
C ARG A 147 11.39 -1.00 1.09
N LYS A 148 12.55 -0.47 0.69
CA LYS A 148 13.44 0.24 1.63
C LYS A 148 12.78 1.46 2.27
N PHE A 149 12.07 2.25 1.48
CA PHE A 149 11.38 3.42 2.00
C PHE A 149 10.25 3.05 2.97
N TYR A 150 9.46 2.02 2.64
CA TYR A 150 8.36 1.56 3.48
C TYR A 150 8.85 0.87 4.76
N GLU A 151 9.96 0.13 4.70
CA GLU A 151 10.66 -0.43 5.86
C GLU A 151 11.04 0.70 6.83
N TRP A 152 11.73 1.73 6.31
CA TRP A 152 12.13 2.89 7.11
C TRP A 152 10.93 3.62 7.75
N LEU A 153 9.85 3.85 7.00
CA LEU A 153 8.63 4.44 7.54
C LEU A 153 8.03 3.56 8.66
N THR A 154 8.01 2.25 8.45
CA THR A 154 7.45 1.30 9.43
C THR A 154 8.28 1.26 10.71
N GLU A 155 9.60 1.22 10.60
CA GLU A 155 10.53 1.26 11.74
C GLU A 155 10.41 2.57 12.53
N ARG A 156 10.28 3.71 11.83
CA ARG A 156 10.08 5.02 12.45
C ARG A 156 8.79 5.06 13.29
N VAL A 157 7.71 4.47 12.80
CA VAL A 157 6.46 4.37 13.57
C VAL A 157 6.62 3.39 14.74
N ALA A 158 7.22 2.22 14.49
CA ALA A 158 7.41 1.19 15.51
C ALA A 158 8.24 1.67 16.70
N SER A 159 9.23 2.54 16.45
CA SER A 159 10.08 3.17 17.46
C SER A 159 9.44 4.39 18.16
N GLY A 160 8.23 4.80 17.77
CA GLY A 160 7.54 5.98 18.32
C GLY A 160 8.05 7.33 17.79
N ALA A 161 8.99 7.33 16.83
CA ALA A 161 9.53 8.54 16.21
C ALA A 161 8.59 9.18 15.15
N GLY A 162 7.43 8.59 14.91
CA GLY A 162 6.41 9.07 13.97
C GLY A 162 5.28 9.92 14.57
N GLY A 163 5.26 10.15 15.88
CA GLY A 163 4.24 10.96 16.54
C GLY A 163 4.64 12.42 16.67
N ARG A 164 4.24 13.26 15.71
CA ARG A 164 3.98 14.70 15.88
C ARG A 164 3.29 15.27 14.65
#